data_AF-A0A3A6ERD7-F1
#
_entry.id   AF-A0A3A6ERD7-F1
#
_cell.length_a   1.000
_cell.length_b   1.000
_cell.length_c   1.000
_cell.angle_alpha   90.00
_cell.angle_beta   90.00
_cell.angle_gamma   90.00
#
_symmetry.space_group_name_H-M   'P 1'
#
loop_
_entity.id
_entity.type
_entity.pdbx_description
1 polymer ?
#
loop_
_entity_poly.entity_id
_entity_poly.type
_entity_poly.pdbx_seq_one_letter_code
_entity_poly.pdbx_strand_id
1 'polypeptide(L)'
;MENVIEKYTDKDQNRRKKMLFIYNPNAGTGVLKPNLSDILDIFVKGGYEVTVYPTQKYHDALAKTIAYTEPYDLVACSGGDGTLDEVVTGMCRRKEMVPIGYIPAGTTNDFASSLHISKDMLEAADTVVNGVPFSCDVGVFNDDFFVYIAAFGLFTDVSYETKQSMKNVLGHLAYVLEGAKRIFNVPSYHIRVEHDGEVLEEDFMFGMVTNSRSVGGFRGIIGRDVIFDDGVFEVTLIKTPRNPIELNEIVAALVIRQIDSKHMYSFKSSCVKFTSFEEIPWTLDGEFGGEHDEVLVQNKKQGLQIMIKESTKQHFEEKKEALQSAMEELSAEEVVMVVTEETETENTWDQE
;
A
#
# COMPACT_ATOMS: atom_id res chain seq x y z
N MET A 1 33.99 -38.85 7.45
CA MET A 1 33.16 -37.94 8.26
C MET A 1 33.84 -36.59 8.45
N GLU A 2 35.13 -36.54 8.83
CA GLU A 2 35.87 -35.28 9.00
C GLU A 2 35.86 -34.38 7.74
N ASN A 3 36.07 -34.94 6.53
CA ASN A 3 35.98 -34.17 5.28
C ASN A 3 34.56 -33.68 4.90
N VAL A 4 33.51 -34.26 5.50
CA VAL A 4 32.13 -33.76 5.33
C VAL A 4 31.90 -32.63 6.31
N ILE A 5 32.37 -32.76 7.55
CA ILE A 5 32.27 -31.71 8.56
C ILE A 5 33.07 -30.48 8.13
N GLU A 6 34.28 -30.62 7.59
CA GLU A 6 35.09 -29.49 7.10
C GLU A 6 34.43 -28.67 5.97
N LYS A 7 33.56 -29.29 5.17
CA LYS A 7 32.75 -28.58 4.15
C LYS A 7 31.58 -27.78 4.74
N TYR A 8 31.16 -28.11 5.98
CA TYR A 8 30.03 -27.48 6.68
C TYR A 8 30.47 -26.62 7.86
N THR A 9 31.71 -26.76 8.32
CA THR A 9 32.39 -25.81 9.20
C THR A 9 33.09 -24.80 8.31
N ASP A 10 32.34 -23.77 7.94
CA ASP A 10 32.86 -22.61 7.24
C ASP A 10 34.10 -22.08 8.00
N LYS A 11 35.28 -22.17 7.37
CA LYS A 11 36.53 -21.60 7.90
C LYS A 11 36.61 -20.10 7.67
N ASP A 12 35.65 -19.51 6.95
CA ASP A 12 35.43 -18.07 6.89
C ASP A 12 34.34 -17.66 7.88
N GLN A 13 34.69 -16.74 8.77
CA GLN A 13 33.85 -16.22 9.85
C GLN A 13 32.72 -15.31 9.33
N ASN A 14 31.80 -15.82 8.51
CA ASN A 14 30.52 -15.17 8.31
C ASN A 14 29.43 -16.06 8.88
N ARG A 15 28.78 -15.62 9.96
CA ARG A 15 27.64 -16.33 10.55
C ARG A 15 26.63 -16.58 9.43
N ARG A 16 26.17 -17.83 9.25
CA ARG A 16 25.05 -18.09 8.34
C ARG A 16 23.91 -17.16 8.72
N LYS A 17 23.37 -16.46 7.71
CA LYS A 17 22.24 -15.55 7.92
C LYS A 17 21.06 -16.37 8.38
N LYS A 18 20.22 -15.83 9.27
CA LYS A 18 19.04 -16.51 9.79
C LYS A 18 17.79 -15.92 9.16
N MET A 19 16.88 -16.77 8.71
CA MET A 19 15.59 -16.35 8.16
C MET A 19 14.46 -16.95 8.97
N LEU A 20 13.45 -16.14 9.28
CA LEU A 20 12.14 -16.64 9.68
C LEU A 20 11.23 -16.60 8.47
N PHE A 21 10.74 -17.76 8.03
CA PHE A 21 9.78 -17.87 6.95
C PHE A 21 8.39 -18.19 7.49
N ILE A 22 7.50 -17.20 7.51
CA ILE A 22 6.11 -17.32 7.95
C ILE A 22 5.23 -17.56 6.73
N TYR A 23 4.32 -18.53 6.74
CA TYR A 23 3.41 -18.68 5.60
C TYR A 23 2.02 -19.12 5.97
N ASN A 24 1.05 -18.66 5.19
CA ASN A 24 -0.34 -19.09 5.30
C ASN A 24 -0.59 -20.34 4.43
N PRO A 25 -0.82 -21.53 5.01
CA PRO A 25 -1.04 -22.76 4.26
C PRO A 25 -2.35 -22.79 3.46
N ASN A 26 -3.24 -21.83 3.72
CA ASN A 26 -4.57 -21.71 3.11
C ASN A 26 -4.68 -20.50 2.16
N ALA A 27 -3.58 -19.79 1.87
CA ALA A 27 -3.60 -18.65 0.97
C ALA A 27 -3.90 -19.05 -0.49
N GLY A 28 -4.75 -18.24 -1.14
CA GLY A 28 -5.10 -18.34 -2.56
C GLY A 28 -5.56 -19.73 -2.98
N THR A 29 -5.01 -20.23 -4.08
CA THR A 29 -5.36 -21.54 -4.67
C THR A 29 -4.50 -22.69 -4.13
N GLY A 30 -3.73 -22.48 -3.05
CA GLY A 30 -2.90 -23.52 -2.43
C GLY A 30 -1.62 -23.85 -3.21
N VAL A 31 -1.20 -22.97 -4.13
CA VAL A 31 0.00 -23.12 -4.97
C VAL A 31 1.32 -23.09 -4.20
N LEU A 32 1.34 -22.61 -2.96
CA LEU A 32 2.55 -22.62 -2.13
C LEU A 32 3.00 -24.03 -1.72
N LYS A 33 2.05 -24.90 -1.31
CA LYS A 33 2.35 -26.26 -0.82
C LYS A 33 3.22 -27.08 -1.80
N PRO A 34 2.92 -27.15 -3.11
CA PRO A 34 3.77 -27.90 -4.04
C PRO A 34 5.15 -27.26 -4.27
N ASN A 35 5.31 -25.96 -4.07
CA ASN A 35 6.57 -25.23 -4.29
C ASN A 35 7.41 -25.07 -3.01
N LEU A 36 6.91 -25.48 -1.85
CA LEU A 36 7.55 -25.20 -0.55
C LEU A 36 8.98 -25.74 -0.49
N SER A 37 9.23 -26.95 -0.99
CA SER A 37 10.59 -27.53 -0.98
C SER A 37 11.57 -26.73 -1.84
N ASP A 38 11.13 -26.26 -3.00
CA ASP A 38 11.96 -25.49 -3.93
C ASP A 38 12.25 -24.09 -3.38
N ILE A 39 11.27 -23.46 -2.74
CA ILE A 39 11.44 -22.18 -2.04
C ILE A 39 12.47 -22.31 -0.91
N LEU A 40 12.37 -23.36 -0.09
CA LEU A 40 13.35 -23.60 0.98
C LEU A 40 14.75 -23.89 0.43
N ASP A 41 14.86 -24.62 -0.68
CA ASP A 41 16.14 -24.85 -1.36
C ASP A 41 16.76 -23.54 -1.87
N ILE A 42 15.97 -22.64 -2.46
CA ILE A 42 16.41 -21.29 -2.85
C ILE A 42 16.92 -20.52 -1.63
N PHE A 43 16.18 -20.55 -0.51
CA PHE A 43 16.58 -19.86 0.71
C PHE A 43 17.91 -20.36 1.28
N VAL A 44 18.08 -21.69 1.33
CA VAL A 44 19.32 -22.31 1.82
C VAL A 44 20.49 -22.05 0.87
N LYS A 45 20.29 -22.10 -0.45
CA LYS A 45 21.29 -21.73 -1.46
C LYS A 45 21.67 -20.24 -1.37
N GLY A 46 20.75 -19.38 -0.97
CA GLY A 46 20.98 -17.97 -0.63
C GLY A 46 21.76 -17.75 0.66
N GLY A 47 22.18 -18.82 1.35
CA GLY A 47 23.01 -18.75 2.55
C GLY A 47 22.23 -18.59 3.87
N TYR A 48 20.92 -18.83 3.86
CA TYR A 48 20.08 -18.72 5.06
C TYR A 48 19.90 -20.05 5.80
N GLU A 49 20.00 -20.00 7.13
CA GLU A 49 19.42 -20.97 8.04
C GLU A 49 17.95 -20.59 8.27
N VAL A 50 17.02 -21.42 7.79
CA VAL A 50 15.60 -21.08 7.72
C VAL A 50 14.81 -21.72 8.85
N THR A 51 14.12 -20.91 9.64
CA THR A 51 13.05 -21.34 10.56
C THR A 51 11.71 -21.16 9.87
N VAL A 52 10.93 -22.24 9.74
CA VAL A 52 9.66 -22.22 9.01
C VAL A 52 8.48 -22.21 9.99
N TYR A 53 7.52 -21.31 9.77
CA TYR A 53 6.33 -21.14 10.60
C TYR A 53 5.04 -21.12 9.75
N PRO A 54 4.33 -22.26 9.64
CA PRO A 54 2.99 -22.28 9.07
C PRO A 54 1.98 -21.64 10.03
N THR A 55 1.26 -20.61 9.59
CA THR A 55 0.19 -20.02 10.41
C THR A 55 -0.95 -20.99 10.63
N GLN A 56 -1.58 -20.93 11.81
CA GLN A 56 -2.66 -21.81 12.23
C GLN A 56 -4.02 -21.10 12.30
N LYS A 57 -4.02 -19.77 12.41
CA LYS A 57 -5.22 -18.93 12.56
C LYS A 57 -4.93 -17.47 12.18
N TYR A 58 -5.97 -16.67 12.15
CA TYR A 58 -5.88 -15.21 12.03
C TYR A 58 -5.01 -14.62 13.16
N HIS A 59 -4.20 -13.61 12.83
CA HIS A 59 -3.20 -12.94 13.69
C HIS A 59 -2.01 -13.80 14.14
N ASP A 60 -1.83 -14.99 13.59
CA ASP A 60 -0.71 -15.87 13.97
C ASP A 60 0.63 -15.38 13.39
N ALA A 61 0.64 -14.79 12.19
CA ALA A 61 1.84 -14.18 11.63
C ALA A 61 2.23 -12.91 12.40
N LEU A 62 1.23 -12.12 12.82
CA LEU A 62 1.42 -10.96 13.69
C LEU A 62 2.05 -11.37 15.03
N ALA A 63 1.42 -12.32 15.72
CA ALA A 63 1.90 -12.80 17.00
C ALA A 63 3.30 -13.40 16.90
N LYS A 64 3.57 -14.21 15.86
CA LYS A 64 4.91 -14.80 15.64
C LYS A 64 5.96 -13.74 15.37
N THR A 65 5.63 -12.72 14.57
CA THR A 65 6.54 -11.61 14.25
C THR A 65 6.88 -10.80 15.50
N ILE A 66 5.90 -10.47 16.34
CA ILE A 66 6.15 -9.73 17.59
C ILE A 66 6.97 -10.58 18.59
N ALA A 67 6.63 -11.87 18.72
CA ALA A 67 7.15 -12.70 19.81
C ALA A 67 8.56 -13.26 19.59
N TYR A 68 9.06 -13.31 18.35
CA TYR A 68 10.38 -13.90 18.12
C TYR A 68 11.48 -13.07 18.79
N THR A 69 12.46 -13.75 19.36
CA THR A 69 13.62 -13.13 20.04
C THR A 69 14.93 -13.53 19.40
N GLU A 70 14.88 -14.49 18.48
CA GLU A 70 16.01 -14.94 17.72
C GLU A 70 16.49 -13.82 16.78
N PRO A 71 17.82 -13.67 16.61
CA PRO A 71 18.39 -12.62 15.77
C PRO A 71 18.30 -13.04 14.31
N TYR A 72 17.11 -12.97 13.72
CA TYR A 72 16.94 -13.14 12.27
C TYR A 72 17.56 -11.96 11.53
N ASP A 73 18.08 -12.24 10.34
CA ASP A 73 18.60 -11.24 9.40
C ASP A 73 17.52 -10.85 8.37
N LEU A 74 16.48 -11.68 8.21
CA LEU A 74 15.35 -11.48 7.31
C LEU A 74 14.09 -12.17 7.85
N VAL A 75 12.93 -11.53 7.72
CA VAL A 75 11.63 -12.20 7.89
C VAL A 75 10.96 -12.31 6.53
N ALA A 76 10.87 -13.52 5.99
CA ALA A 76 10.13 -13.79 4.77
C ALA A 76 8.69 -14.21 5.11
N CYS A 77 7.73 -13.78 4.30
CA CYS A 77 6.36 -14.23 4.39
C CYS A 77 5.79 -14.72 3.05
N SER A 78 4.86 -15.67 3.10
CA SER A 78 4.08 -16.07 1.93
C SER A 78 2.60 -16.22 2.26
N GLY A 79 1.77 -15.52 1.50
CA GLY A 79 0.32 -15.45 1.71
C GLY A 79 -0.32 -14.43 0.78
N GLY A 80 -1.52 -13.96 1.11
CA GLY A 80 -2.10 -12.78 0.47
C GLY A 80 -1.71 -11.49 1.20
N ASP A 81 -2.36 -10.38 0.82
CA ASP A 81 -2.11 -9.06 1.41
C ASP A 81 -2.32 -9.07 2.95
N GLY A 82 -3.35 -9.74 3.48
CA GLY A 82 -3.53 -9.86 4.95
C GLY A 82 -2.41 -10.62 5.68
N THR A 83 -1.73 -11.59 5.03
CA THR A 83 -0.55 -12.23 5.65
C THR A 83 0.66 -11.32 5.65
N LEU A 84 0.80 -10.49 4.61
CA LEU A 84 1.84 -9.47 4.57
C LEU A 84 1.58 -8.39 5.62
N ASP A 85 0.35 -7.89 5.72
CA ASP A 85 -0.08 -6.91 6.72
C ASP A 85 0.26 -7.39 8.13
N GLU A 86 -0.15 -8.60 8.51
CA GLU A 86 0.16 -9.15 9.83
C GLU A 86 1.68 -9.13 10.13
N VAL A 87 2.53 -9.44 9.15
CA VAL A 87 3.99 -9.42 9.33
C VAL A 87 4.53 -7.99 9.38
N VAL A 88 4.02 -7.07 8.56
CA VAL A 88 4.46 -5.66 8.58
C VAL A 88 4.04 -5.00 9.89
N THR A 89 2.77 -5.12 10.28
CA THR A 89 2.22 -4.63 11.55
C THR A 89 3.00 -5.20 12.72
N GLY A 90 3.32 -6.50 12.68
CA GLY A 90 4.20 -7.13 13.66
C GLY A 90 5.59 -6.53 13.70
N MET A 91 6.21 -6.28 12.54
CA MET A 91 7.53 -5.68 12.43
C MET A 91 7.56 -4.24 12.94
N CYS A 92 6.55 -3.43 12.62
CA CYS A 92 6.45 -2.04 13.06
C CYS A 92 6.27 -1.90 14.57
N ARG A 93 5.72 -2.92 15.24
CA ARG A 93 5.60 -3.01 16.70
C ARG A 93 6.89 -3.50 17.39
N ARG A 94 7.90 -3.96 16.65
CA ARG A 94 9.20 -4.37 17.21
C ARG A 94 10.15 -3.18 17.35
N LYS A 95 11.05 -3.29 18.33
CA LYS A 95 12.18 -2.36 18.49
C LYS A 95 13.26 -2.58 17.42
N GLU A 96 13.53 -3.83 17.09
CA GLU A 96 14.50 -4.24 16.08
C GLU A 96 13.75 -4.72 14.85
N MET A 97 13.90 -3.95 13.76
CA MET A 97 13.32 -4.26 12.47
C MET A 97 14.37 -4.89 11.56
N VAL A 98 13.94 -5.85 10.77
CA VAL A 98 14.75 -6.46 9.71
C VAL A 98 13.97 -6.40 8.39
N PRO A 99 14.64 -6.49 7.23
CA PRO A 99 13.93 -6.47 5.97
C PRO A 99 12.92 -7.62 5.87
N ILE A 100 11.83 -7.35 5.15
CA ILE A 100 10.78 -8.32 4.87
C ILE A 100 10.93 -8.86 3.46
N GLY A 101 10.87 -10.18 3.30
CA GLY A 101 10.70 -10.81 2.00
C GLY A 101 9.24 -11.20 1.78
N TYR A 102 8.68 -11.01 0.58
CA TYR A 102 7.30 -11.39 0.29
C TYR A 102 7.19 -12.31 -0.93
N ILE A 103 6.56 -13.47 -0.74
CA ILE A 103 6.19 -14.41 -1.81
C ILE A 103 4.66 -14.40 -1.95
N PRO A 104 4.10 -13.69 -2.94
CA PRO A 104 2.66 -13.54 -3.08
C PRO A 104 1.99 -14.87 -3.45
N ALA A 105 1.04 -15.29 -2.62
CA ALA A 105 0.24 -16.50 -2.78
C ALA A 105 -1.27 -16.22 -2.77
N GLY A 106 -1.70 -14.97 -2.57
CA GLY A 106 -3.10 -14.54 -2.58
C GLY A 106 -3.66 -14.30 -3.99
N THR A 107 -4.92 -13.87 -4.05
CA THR A 107 -5.64 -13.65 -5.32
C THR A 107 -5.37 -12.27 -5.93
N THR A 108 -5.31 -11.22 -5.09
CA THR A 108 -5.15 -9.83 -5.52
C THR A 108 -3.68 -9.43 -5.50
N ASN A 109 -3.04 -9.48 -4.33
CA ASN A 109 -1.64 -9.13 -4.09
C ASN A 109 -1.33 -7.70 -4.59
N ASP A 110 -2.16 -6.74 -4.19
CA ASP A 110 -2.08 -5.35 -4.67
C ASP A 110 -0.72 -4.73 -4.33
N PHE A 111 -0.20 -5.01 -3.13
CA PHE A 111 1.11 -4.50 -2.72
C PHE A 111 2.27 -5.08 -3.55
N ALA A 112 2.25 -6.39 -3.80
CA ALA A 112 3.24 -7.03 -4.67
C ALA A 112 3.20 -6.45 -6.10
N SER A 113 2.00 -6.20 -6.62
CA SER A 113 1.79 -5.57 -7.93
C SER A 113 2.38 -4.15 -7.98
N SER A 114 2.18 -3.36 -6.93
CA SER A 114 2.73 -2.00 -6.80
C SER A 114 4.27 -1.97 -6.75
N LEU A 115 4.88 -2.98 -6.12
CA LEU A 115 6.34 -3.14 -5.99
C LEU A 115 6.99 -4.02 -7.07
N HIS A 116 6.26 -4.39 -8.12
CA HIS A 116 6.73 -5.27 -9.20
C HIS A 116 7.35 -6.60 -8.68
N ILE A 117 6.85 -7.11 -7.54
CA ILE A 117 7.22 -8.43 -7.03
C ILE A 117 6.57 -9.49 -7.93
N SER A 118 7.35 -10.49 -8.34
CA SER A 118 6.86 -11.51 -9.27
C SER A 118 5.70 -12.32 -8.69
N LYS A 119 4.77 -12.70 -9.56
CA LYS A 119 3.72 -13.67 -9.25
C LYS A 119 4.21 -15.11 -9.34
N ASP A 120 5.36 -15.34 -9.96
CA ASP A 120 6.04 -16.63 -9.91
C ASP A 120 6.70 -16.79 -8.54
N MET A 121 6.34 -17.85 -7.82
CA MET A 121 6.77 -18.05 -6.44
C MET A 121 8.27 -18.29 -6.30
N LEU A 122 8.89 -18.95 -7.28
CA LEU A 122 10.32 -19.24 -7.24
C LEU A 122 11.12 -17.99 -7.57
N GLU A 123 10.66 -17.17 -8.51
CA GLU A 123 11.24 -15.88 -8.81
C GLU A 123 11.08 -14.88 -7.64
N ALA A 124 9.93 -14.91 -6.96
CA ALA A 124 9.73 -14.14 -5.74
C ALA A 124 10.66 -14.63 -4.61
N ALA A 125 10.81 -15.95 -4.42
CA ALA A 125 11.74 -16.52 -3.46
C ALA A 125 13.21 -16.15 -3.77
N ASP A 126 13.60 -16.13 -5.05
CA ASP A 126 14.91 -15.64 -5.49
C ASP A 126 15.10 -14.17 -5.13
N THR A 127 14.07 -13.33 -5.38
CA THR A 127 14.08 -11.91 -5.01
C THR A 127 14.23 -11.72 -3.49
N VAL A 128 13.61 -12.57 -2.67
CA VAL A 128 13.73 -12.52 -1.21
C VAL A 128 15.18 -12.68 -0.76
N VAL A 129 15.99 -13.52 -1.42
CA VAL A 129 17.38 -13.79 -1.00
C VAL A 129 18.43 -12.99 -1.74
N ASN A 130 18.21 -12.69 -3.01
CA ASN A 130 19.18 -12.04 -3.91
C ASN A 130 18.79 -10.60 -4.26
N GLY A 131 17.61 -10.14 -3.83
CA GLY A 131 17.17 -8.76 -4.00
C GLY A 131 17.89 -7.80 -3.04
N VAL A 132 17.41 -6.57 -3.06
CA VAL A 132 17.92 -5.47 -2.22
C VAL A 132 16.80 -4.90 -1.36
N PRO A 133 17.13 -4.41 -0.14
CA PRO A 133 16.15 -3.72 0.68
C PRO A 133 15.77 -2.39 0.02
N PHE A 134 14.47 -2.20 -0.14
CA PHE A 134 13.83 -0.95 -0.52
C PHE A 134 13.00 -0.44 0.65
N SER A 135 13.18 0.83 0.99
CA SER A 135 12.46 1.43 2.11
C SER A 135 11.10 1.92 1.64
N CYS A 136 10.05 1.58 2.36
CA CYS A 136 8.69 2.04 2.12
C CYS A 136 8.17 2.79 3.33
N ASP A 137 7.33 3.79 3.09
CA ASP A 137 6.54 4.43 4.13
C ASP A 137 5.46 3.46 4.64
N VAL A 138 5.13 3.61 5.92
CA VAL A 138 4.09 2.84 6.60
C VAL A 138 3.10 3.81 7.23
N GLY A 139 1.81 3.53 7.10
CA GLY A 139 0.76 4.32 7.74
C GLY A 139 0.60 3.92 9.20
N VAL A 140 0.61 4.90 10.08
CA VAL A 140 0.14 4.76 11.46
C VAL A 140 -1.31 5.22 11.47
N PHE A 141 -2.21 4.35 11.91
CA PHE A 141 -3.65 4.61 12.01
C PHE A 141 -4.03 4.48 13.47
N ASN A 142 -4.18 5.59 14.19
CA ASN A 142 -4.31 5.60 15.65
C ASN A 142 -3.18 4.75 16.30
N ASP A 143 -3.54 3.62 16.93
CA ASP A 143 -2.59 2.67 17.55
C ASP A 143 -2.23 1.46 16.66
N ASP A 144 -2.71 1.43 15.42
CA ASP A 144 -2.45 0.38 14.45
C ASP A 144 -1.67 0.86 13.22
N PHE A 145 -1.43 -0.06 12.27
CA PHE A 145 -0.64 0.21 11.08
C PHE A 145 -1.38 -0.25 9.82
N PHE A 146 -1.04 0.37 8.69
CA PHE A 146 -1.37 -0.15 7.37
C PHE A 146 -0.18 0.07 6.43
N VAL A 147 -0.04 -0.82 5.46
CA VAL A 147 1.06 -0.82 4.51
C VAL A 147 0.72 -0.01 3.27
N TYR A 148 -0.52 -0.11 2.77
CA TYR A 148 -0.86 0.46 1.48
C TYR A 148 -2.19 1.20 1.43
N ILE A 149 -3.18 0.89 2.28
CA ILE A 149 -4.42 1.67 2.31
C ILE A 149 -5.12 1.65 3.68
N ALA A 150 -5.61 2.81 4.09
CA ALA A 150 -6.72 2.97 5.03
C ALA A 150 -7.91 3.59 4.28
N ALA A 151 -9.11 3.02 4.40
CA ALA A 151 -10.29 3.53 3.70
C ALA A 151 -11.58 3.39 4.50
N PHE A 152 -12.57 4.23 4.19
CA PHE A 152 -13.95 4.15 4.68
C PHE A 152 -14.97 4.36 3.54
N GLY A 153 -16.21 3.96 3.79
CA GLY A 153 -17.32 4.18 2.85
C GLY A 153 -17.34 3.18 1.69
N LEU A 154 -17.58 3.67 0.47
CA LEU A 154 -17.73 2.84 -0.73
C LEU A 154 -16.61 1.77 -0.82
N PHE A 155 -16.99 0.50 -0.96
CA PHE A 155 -16.08 -0.65 -1.14
C PHE A 155 -15.41 -1.24 0.11
N THR A 156 -15.63 -0.75 1.33
CA THR A 156 -15.09 -1.41 2.56
C THR A 156 -15.75 -2.77 2.85
N ASP A 157 -17.04 -2.93 2.55
CA ASP A 157 -17.75 -4.22 2.68
C ASP A 157 -17.47 -5.21 1.52
N VAL A 158 -16.74 -4.79 0.49
CA VAL A 158 -16.70 -5.52 -0.79
C VAL A 158 -15.48 -6.45 -0.93
N SER A 159 -14.66 -6.58 0.12
CA SER A 159 -13.45 -7.41 0.07
C SER A 159 -13.68 -8.92 -0.15
N TYR A 160 -14.91 -9.46 -0.03
CA TYR A 160 -15.10 -10.93 -0.11
C TYR A 160 -16.33 -11.48 -0.85
N GLU A 161 -17.13 -10.66 -1.54
CA GLU A 161 -18.37 -11.16 -2.22
C GLU A 161 -18.38 -11.10 -3.76
N THR A 162 -17.24 -11.06 -4.43
CA THR A 162 -17.22 -11.33 -5.88
C THR A 162 -16.97 -12.81 -6.16
N LYS A 163 -18.06 -13.57 -6.35
CA LYS A 163 -17.99 -14.97 -6.80
C LYS A 163 -17.14 -15.07 -8.08
N GLN A 164 -16.19 -16.02 -8.06
CA GLN A 164 -15.34 -16.42 -9.20
C GLN A 164 -16.13 -16.70 -10.51
N SER A 165 -17.44 -16.93 -10.41
CA SER A 165 -18.35 -17.21 -11.53
C SER A 165 -18.74 -15.99 -12.39
N MET A 166 -18.36 -14.77 -12.00
CA MET A 166 -18.74 -13.54 -12.72
C MET A 166 -17.73 -13.08 -13.79
N LYS A 167 -16.73 -13.91 -14.12
CA LYS A 167 -15.76 -13.58 -15.18
C LYS A 167 -16.22 -13.90 -16.61
N ASN A 168 -17.33 -14.61 -16.81
CA ASN A 168 -17.79 -14.96 -18.15
C ASN A 168 -19.26 -14.57 -18.33
N VAL A 169 -19.49 -13.56 -19.18
CA VAL A 169 -20.54 -13.47 -20.23
C VAL A 169 -20.82 -12.01 -20.66
N LEU A 170 -20.47 -10.96 -19.88
CA LEU A 170 -20.81 -9.55 -20.24
C LEU A 170 -19.77 -8.43 -19.91
N GLY A 171 -18.47 -8.72 -19.81
CA GLY A 171 -17.39 -7.70 -19.84
C GLY A 171 -17.39 -6.58 -18.77
N HIS A 172 -16.46 -5.63 -18.89
CA HIS A 172 -16.16 -4.52 -17.95
C HIS A 172 -17.39 -3.65 -17.58
N LEU A 173 -18.41 -3.62 -18.46
CA LEU A 173 -19.62 -2.80 -18.28
C LEU A 173 -20.54 -3.34 -17.17
N ALA A 174 -20.64 -4.67 -17.01
CA ALA A 174 -21.43 -5.27 -15.93
C ALA A 174 -20.89 -4.91 -14.54
N TYR A 175 -19.56 -4.78 -14.42
CA TYR A 175 -18.89 -4.37 -13.20
C TYR A 175 -19.14 -2.89 -12.86
N VAL A 176 -19.10 -2.01 -13.86
CA VAL A 176 -19.45 -0.58 -13.69
C VAL A 176 -20.93 -0.42 -13.31
N LEU A 177 -21.83 -1.20 -13.91
CA LEU A 177 -23.28 -1.14 -13.62
C LEU A 177 -23.64 -1.69 -12.23
N GLU A 178 -23.01 -2.79 -11.78
CA GLU A 178 -23.15 -3.30 -10.41
C GLU A 178 -22.56 -2.32 -9.38
N GLY A 179 -21.38 -1.75 -9.67
CA GLY A 179 -20.76 -0.71 -8.85
C GLY A 179 -21.67 0.52 -8.71
N ALA A 180 -22.22 1.02 -9.82
CA ALA A 180 -23.13 2.17 -9.82
C ALA A 180 -24.41 1.93 -9.01
N LYS A 181 -24.97 0.71 -9.04
CA LYS A 181 -26.15 0.36 -8.22
C LYS A 181 -25.83 0.39 -6.72
N ARG A 182 -24.62 0.00 -6.33
CA ARG A 182 -24.19 0.00 -4.93
C ARG A 182 -23.94 1.41 -4.42
N ILE A 183 -23.45 2.33 -5.27
CA ILE A 183 -23.23 3.73 -4.89
C ILE A 183 -24.49 4.38 -4.30
N PHE A 184 -25.69 4.07 -4.80
CA PHE A 184 -26.94 4.64 -4.29
C PHE A 184 -27.29 4.23 -2.84
N ASN A 185 -26.72 3.15 -2.33
CA ASN A 185 -26.98 2.64 -0.97
C ASN A 185 -25.79 2.83 -0.03
N VAL A 186 -24.81 3.64 -0.42
CA VAL A 186 -23.57 3.77 0.33
C VAL A 186 -23.75 4.81 1.42
N PRO A 187 -23.39 4.47 2.67
CA PRO A 187 -23.52 5.40 3.78
C PRO A 187 -22.71 6.67 3.50
N SER A 188 -23.31 7.79 3.88
CA SER A 188 -22.69 9.11 3.83
C SER A 188 -22.29 9.47 5.25
N TYR A 189 -21.07 9.95 5.43
CA TYR A 189 -20.54 10.35 6.71
C TYR A 189 -20.19 11.83 6.70
N HIS A 190 -20.66 12.57 7.69
CA HIS A 190 -20.25 13.95 7.90
C HIS A 190 -18.90 13.96 8.61
N ILE A 191 -17.85 14.42 7.93
CA ILE A 191 -16.48 14.33 8.44
C ILE A 191 -15.78 15.68 8.31
N ARG A 192 -15.17 16.10 9.42
CA ARG A 192 -14.15 17.15 9.46
C ARG A 192 -12.78 16.53 9.25
N VAL A 193 -12.07 16.96 8.21
CA VAL A 193 -10.72 16.49 7.87
C VAL A 193 -9.74 17.65 8.03
N GLU A 194 -8.68 17.42 8.79
CA GLU A 194 -7.59 18.37 9.03
C GLU A 194 -6.29 17.80 8.46
N HIS A 195 -5.59 18.58 7.63
CA HIS A 195 -4.29 18.22 7.09
C HIS A 195 -3.49 19.48 6.79
N ASP A 196 -2.19 19.49 7.09
CA ASP A 196 -1.26 20.56 6.68
C ASP A 196 -1.71 22.01 7.00
N GLY A 197 -2.50 22.20 8.05
CA GLY A 197 -3.06 23.50 8.47
C GLY A 197 -4.38 23.89 7.79
N GLU A 198 -4.87 23.07 6.86
CA GLU A 198 -6.16 23.19 6.20
C GLU A 198 -7.23 22.37 6.93
N VAL A 199 -8.48 22.82 6.81
CA VAL A 199 -9.65 22.14 7.37
C VAL A 199 -10.73 22.11 6.31
N LEU A 200 -11.25 20.91 6.03
CA LEU A 200 -12.44 20.70 5.22
C LEU A 200 -13.49 19.96 6.05
N GLU A 201 -14.77 20.24 5.82
CA GLU A 201 -15.87 19.64 6.57
C GLU A 201 -17.06 19.49 5.62
N GLU A 202 -17.41 18.25 5.27
CA GLU A 202 -18.44 17.92 4.28
C GLU A 202 -18.94 16.49 4.49
N ASP A 203 -20.00 16.12 3.77
CA ASP A 203 -20.49 14.76 3.67
C ASP A 203 -19.68 13.95 2.63
N PHE A 204 -19.10 12.84 3.06
CA PHE A 204 -18.32 11.92 2.24
C PHE A 204 -18.95 10.54 2.14
N MET A 205 -19.03 10.02 0.92
CA MET A 205 -19.44 8.64 0.67
C MET A 205 -18.26 7.67 0.59
N PHE A 206 -17.04 8.21 0.46
CA PHE A 206 -15.80 7.43 0.39
C PHE A 206 -14.61 8.30 0.78
N GLY A 207 -13.66 7.70 1.49
CA GLY A 207 -12.33 8.28 1.65
C GLY A 207 -11.26 7.20 1.72
N MET A 208 -10.08 7.51 1.23
CA MET A 208 -8.90 6.68 1.37
C MET A 208 -7.64 7.51 1.62
N VAL A 209 -6.73 6.93 2.39
CA VAL A 209 -5.33 7.33 2.54
C VAL A 209 -4.49 6.15 2.07
N THR A 210 -3.64 6.33 1.07
CA THR A 210 -2.95 5.22 0.42
C THR A 210 -1.50 5.55 0.07
N ASN A 211 -0.68 4.50 0.00
CA ASN A 211 0.67 4.50 -0.56
C ASN A 211 0.77 3.53 -1.74
N SER A 212 -0.32 3.33 -2.49
CA SER A 212 -0.42 2.33 -3.55
C SER A 212 -0.78 2.95 -4.89
N ARG A 213 -0.36 2.30 -5.98
CA ARG A 213 -0.78 2.66 -7.35
C ARG A 213 -2.03 1.89 -7.80
N SER A 214 -2.48 0.93 -6.99
CA SER A 214 -3.60 0.04 -7.24
C SER A 214 -4.34 -0.21 -5.94
N VAL A 215 -5.66 -0.06 -5.95
CA VAL A 215 -6.53 -0.43 -4.83
C VAL A 215 -7.67 -1.27 -5.38
N GLY A 216 -7.80 -2.51 -4.92
CA GLY A 216 -8.84 -3.43 -5.39
C GLY A 216 -8.75 -3.73 -6.89
N GLY A 217 -7.55 -3.64 -7.48
CA GLY A 217 -7.33 -3.78 -8.92
C GLY A 217 -7.69 -2.56 -9.79
N PHE A 218 -8.15 -1.46 -9.21
CA PHE A 218 -8.37 -0.19 -9.92
C PHE A 218 -7.09 0.64 -9.96
N ARG A 219 -6.69 1.07 -11.17
CA ARG A 219 -5.54 1.95 -11.40
C ARG A 219 -6.01 3.33 -11.85
N GLY A 220 -5.40 4.39 -11.31
CA GLY A 220 -5.55 5.77 -11.80
C GLY A 220 -6.62 6.64 -11.13
N ILE A 221 -7.27 6.15 -10.07
CA ILE A 221 -8.05 7.00 -9.15
C ILE A 221 -7.10 7.68 -8.16
N ILE A 222 -6.04 6.97 -7.78
CA ILE A 222 -4.90 7.46 -7.04
C ILE A 222 -3.97 8.13 -8.06
N GLY A 223 -3.43 9.30 -7.75
CA GLY A 223 -2.56 10.07 -8.64
C GLY A 223 -1.48 9.21 -9.32
N ARG A 224 -1.03 9.60 -10.51
CA ARG A 224 -0.06 8.81 -11.29
C ARG A 224 1.35 8.76 -10.67
N ASP A 225 1.56 9.58 -9.65
CA ASP A 225 2.85 10.03 -9.16
C ASP A 225 3.06 9.62 -7.69
N VAL A 226 2.56 8.44 -7.32
CA VAL A 226 2.83 7.79 -6.03
C VAL A 226 4.31 7.42 -5.94
N ILE A 227 4.98 7.90 -4.89
CA ILE A 227 6.36 7.59 -4.53
C ILE A 227 6.31 6.92 -3.16
N PHE A 228 6.76 5.67 -3.07
CA PHE A 228 6.53 4.83 -1.90
C PHE A 228 7.30 5.24 -0.62
N ASP A 229 8.21 6.21 -0.73
CA ASP A 229 9.20 6.57 0.30
C ASP A 229 9.42 8.10 0.45
N ASP A 230 8.47 8.92 -0.02
CA ASP A 230 8.59 10.38 -0.01
C ASP A 230 8.18 11.02 1.34
N GLY A 231 7.46 10.29 2.19
CA GLY A 231 7.00 10.73 3.51
C GLY A 231 5.57 11.27 3.53
N VAL A 232 4.81 11.11 2.45
CA VAL A 232 3.41 11.53 2.36
C VAL A 232 2.55 10.40 1.82
N PHE A 233 1.24 10.47 2.06
CA PHE A 233 0.26 9.58 1.43
C PHE A 233 -0.63 10.35 0.49
N GLU A 234 -1.13 9.65 -0.52
CA GLU A 234 -2.21 10.13 -1.37
C GLU A 234 -3.55 9.98 -0.63
N VAL A 235 -4.24 11.10 -0.48
CA VAL A 235 -5.57 11.16 0.13
C VAL A 235 -6.58 11.42 -0.98
N THR A 236 -7.67 10.65 -1.01
CA THR A 236 -8.79 10.89 -1.92
C THR A 236 -10.09 10.81 -1.15
N LEU A 237 -10.89 11.87 -1.23
CA LEU A 237 -12.21 11.94 -0.60
C LEU A 237 -13.25 12.20 -1.68
N ILE A 238 -14.33 11.41 -1.71
CA ILE A 238 -15.43 11.58 -2.67
C ILE A 238 -16.65 12.07 -1.92
N LYS A 239 -17.11 13.27 -2.30
CA LYS A 239 -18.30 13.91 -1.72
C LYS A 239 -19.54 13.07 -1.99
N THR A 240 -20.47 13.09 -1.05
CA THR A 240 -21.78 12.49 -1.25
C THR A 240 -22.56 13.25 -2.34
N PRO A 241 -22.99 12.59 -3.42
CA PRO A 241 -23.73 13.25 -4.50
C PRO A 241 -25.11 13.69 -4.01
N ARG A 242 -25.47 14.94 -4.27
CA ARG A 242 -26.78 15.51 -3.85
C ARG A 242 -27.92 15.11 -4.78
N ASN A 243 -27.59 14.64 -5.99
CA ASN A 243 -28.55 14.29 -7.02
C ASN A 243 -27.94 13.27 -8.02
N PRO A 244 -28.77 12.62 -8.85
CA PRO A 244 -28.27 11.65 -9.84
C PRO A 244 -27.32 12.21 -10.89
N ILE A 245 -27.30 13.54 -11.13
CA ILE A 245 -26.38 14.16 -12.09
C ILE A 245 -24.97 14.17 -11.52
N GLU A 246 -24.80 14.64 -10.28
CA GLU A 246 -23.51 14.62 -9.57
C GLU A 246 -22.96 13.19 -9.44
N LEU A 247 -23.84 12.22 -9.17
CA LEU A 247 -23.45 10.81 -9.17
C LEU A 247 -22.92 10.35 -10.53
N ASN A 248 -23.58 10.72 -11.64
CA ASN A 248 -23.09 10.38 -12.97
C ASN A 248 -21.76 11.07 -13.29
N GLU A 249 -21.54 12.31 -12.81
CA GLU A 249 -20.27 13.02 -12.93
C GLU A 249 -19.15 12.26 -12.19
N ILE A 250 -19.39 11.84 -10.94
CA ILE A 250 -18.46 11.01 -10.16
C ILE A 250 -18.16 9.68 -10.87
N VAL A 251 -19.19 8.95 -11.31
CA VAL A 251 -19.00 7.67 -12.00
C VAL A 251 -18.22 7.86 -13.30
N ALA A 252 -18.52 8.89 -14.07
CA ALA A 252 -17.78 9.21 -15.30
C ALA A 252 -16.31 9.49 -15.00
N ALA A 253 -16.02 10.31 -13.98
CA ALA A 253 -14.67 10.63 -13.53
C ALA A 253 -13.87 9.37 -13.14
N LEU A 254 -14.47 8.46 -12.38
CA LEU A 254 -13.87 7.17 -12.01
C LEU A 254 -13.62 6.27 -13.23
N VAL A 255 -14.54 6.24 -14.20
CA VAL A 255 -14.40 5.44 -15.44
C VAL A 255 -13.29 5.96 -16.33
N ILE A 256 -13.21 7.28 -16.52
CA ILE A 256 -12.15 7.92 -17.34
C ILE A 256 -10.83 8.06 -16.58
N ARG A 257 -10.81 7.73 -15.28
CA ARG A 257 -9.65 7.78 -14.38
C ARG A 257 -9.05 9.17 -14.28
N GLN A 258 -9.92 10.16 -14.07
CA GLN A 258 -9.55 11.54 -13.81
C GLN A 258 -10.22 12.00 -12.52
N ILE A 259 -9.48 12.77 -11.73
CA ILE A 259 -10.01 13.42 -10.54
C ILE A 259 -10.92 14.55 -11.00
N ASP A 260 -12.16 14.55 -10.52
CA ASP A 260 -13.09 15.67 -10.68
C ASP A 260 -13.06 16.51 -9.40
N SER A 261 -12.36 17.65 -9.45
CA SER A 261 -12.20 18.54 -8.30
C SER A 261 -13.51 19.14 -7.77
N LYS A 262 -14.61 19.07 -8.55
CA LYS A 262 -15.93 19.46 -8.08
C LYS A 262 -16.44 18.50 -7.00
N HIS A 263 -16.20 17.21 -7.17
CA HIS A 263 -16.77 16.12 -6.37
C HIS A 263 -15.76 15.36 -5.54
N MET A 264 -14.47 15.59 -5.78
CA MET A 264 -13.38 14.86 -5.17
C MET A 264 -12.34 15.83 -4.61
N TYR A 265 -11.87 15.57 -3.40
CA TYR A 265 -10.62 16.14 -2.91
C TYR A 265 -9.51 15.13 -3.15
N SER A 266 -8.39 15.59 -3.66
CA SER A 266 -7.18 14.79 -3.83
C SER A 266 -5.97 15.63 -3.45
N PHE A 267 -5.24 15.18 -2.43
CA PHE A 267 -4.06 15.87 -1.93
C PHE A 267 -3.04 14.87 -1.39
N LYS A 268 -1.82 15.34 -1.14
CA LYS A 268 -0.78 14.57 -0.46
C LYS A 268 -0.56 15.13 0.93
N SER A 269 -0.45 14.26 1.93
CA SER A 269 -0.17 14.71 3.31
C SER A 269 0.61 13.68 4.11
N SER A 270 1.44 14.17 5.04
CA SER A 270 2.14 13.32 6.02
C SER A 270 1.30 13.03 7.27
N CYS A 271 0.24 13.81 7.50
CA CYS A 271 -0.59 13.73 8.69
C CYS A 271 -2.00 14.21 8.40
N VAL A 272 -2.99 13.33 8.58
CA VAL A 272 -4.40 13.64 8.33
C VAL A 272 -5.23 13.21 9.53
N LYS A 273 -6.02 14.14 10.07
CA LYS A 273 -6.99 13.84 11.13
C LYS A 273 -8.39 13.84 10.55
N PHE A 274 -9.15 12.77 10.79
CA PHE A 274 -10.57 12.65 10.49
C PHE A 274 -11.35 12.68 11.80
N THR A 275 -12.43 13.46 11.84
CA THR A 275 -13.34 13.50 12.98
C THR A 275 -14.79 13.51 12.49
N SER A 276 -15.61 12.63 13.03
CA SER A 276 -17.02 12.48 12.70
C SER A 276 -17.88 12.44 13.96
N PHE A 277 -19.18 12.66 13.80
CA PHE A 277 -20.13 12.54 14.91
C PHE A 277 -20.49 11.09 15.22
N GLU A 278 -20.49 10.23 14.20
CA GLU A 278 -20.77 8.79 14.30
C GLU A 278 -19.46 8.01 14.12
N GLU A 279 -19.37 6.82 14.73
CA GLU A 279 -18.27 5.90 14.48
C GLU A 279 -18.37 5.39 13.04
N ILE A 280 -17.26 5.47 12.30
CA ILE A 280 -17.18 5.06 10.90
C ILE A 280 -16.39 3.75 10.83
N PRO A 281 -16.88 2.71 10.14
CA PRO A 281 -16.10 1.51 9.88
C PRO A 281 -14.97 1.78 8.89
N TRP A 282 -13.75 1.44 9.27
CA TRP A 282 -12.56 1.54 8.44
C TRP A 282 -12.07 0.17 7.96
N THR A 283 -11.38 0.18 6.84
CA THR A 283 -10.62 -0.95 6.31
C THR A 283 -9.15 -0.57 6.23
N LEU A 284 -8.28 -1.41 6.79
CA LEU A 284 -6.83 -1.30 6.69
C LEU A 284 -6.32 -2.47 5.84
N ASP A 285 -5.69 -2.19 4.71
CA ASP A 285 -5.11 -3.19 3.80
C ASP A 285 -6.05 -4.32 3.32
N GLY A 286 -7.36 -4.10 3.43
CA GLY A 286 -8.41 -5.06 3.07
C GLY A 286 -9.06 -5.78 4.27
N GLU A 287 -8.53 -5.57 5.47
CA GLU A 287 -9.02 -6.11 6.75
C GLU A 287 -9.80 -5.06 7.54
N PHE A 288 -10.65 -5.50 8.49
CA PHE A 288 -11.45 -4.58 9.31
C PHE A 288 -10.59 -3.79 10.28
N GLY A 289 -10.55 -2.47 10.11
CA GLY A 289 -9.75 -1.52 10.90
C GLY A 289 -10.44 -1.00 12.17
N GLY A 290 -11.63 -1.49 12.48
CA GLY A 290 -12.46 -0.99 13.58
C GLY A 290 -13.40 0.14 13.16
N GLU A 291 -14.22 0.57 14.12
CA GLU A 291 -15.14 1.71 13.99
C GLU A 291 -14.58 2.86 14.82
N HIS A 292 -14.45 4.04 14.23
CA HIS A 292 -13.79 5.19 14.85
C HIS A 292 -14.54 6.48 14.51
N ASP A 293 -14.75 7.33 15.51
CA ASP A 293 -15.24 8.71 15.37
C ASP A 293 -14.08 9.73 15.29
N GLU A 294 -12.89 9.35 15.76
CA GLU A 294 -11.65 10.09 15.58
C GLU A 294 -10.53 9.18 15.06
N VAL A 295 -9.93 9.58 13.93
CA VAL A 295 -8.80 8.88 13.30
C VAL A 295 -7.67 9.87 13.05
N LEU A 296 -6.48 9.55 13.56
CA LEU A 296 -5.24 10.20 13.17
C LEU A 296 -4.43 9.25 12.30
N VAL A 297 -4.20 9.65 11.05
CA VAL A 297 -3.30 8.96 10.12
C VAL A 297 -1.98 9.72 10.04
N GLN A 298 -0.87 9.03 10.31
CA GLN A 298 0.47 9.60 10.20
C GLN A 298 1.36 8.75 9.30
N ASN A 299 2.12 9.38 8.41
CA ASN A 299 3.13 8.71 7.62
C ASN A 299 4.39 8.48 8.46
N LYS A 300 4.75 7.20 8.64
CA LYS A 300 6.05 6.79 9.16
C LYS A 300 7.00 6.61 7.97
N LYS A 301 7.69 7.69 7.61
CA LYS A 301 8.60 7.73 6.47
C LYS A 301 9.65 6.61 6.56
N GLN A 302 9.76 5.82 5.51
CA GLN A 302 10.69 4.69 5.40
C GLN A 302 10.59 3.73 6.61
N GLY A 303 9.39 3.55 7.13
CA GLY A 303 9.09 2.76 8.33
C GLY A 303 9.28 1.25 8.17
N LEU A 304 9.46 0.76 6.94
CA LEU A 304 9.67 -0.64 6.58
C LEU A 304 10.75 -0.78 5.51
N GLN A 305 11.46 -1.92 5.51
CA GLN A 305 12.24 -2.36 4.36
C GLN A 305 11.68 -3.66 3.78
N ILE A 306 11.48 -3.70 2.47
CA ILE A 306 11.06 -4.89 1.73
C ILE A 306 12.08 -5.26 0.65
N MET A 307 12.31 -6.55 0.48
CA MET A 307 13.21 -7.10 -0.52
C MET A 307 12.55 -7.03 -1.91
N ILE A 308 13.17 -6.29 -2.82
CA ILE A 308 12.76 -6.19 -4.23
C ILE A 308 13.96 -6.42 -5.16
N LYS A 309 13.70 -6.57 -6.45
CA LYS A 309 14.79 -6.63 -7.44
C LYS A 309 15.51 -5.30 -7.52
N GLU A 310 16.83 -5.36 -7.71
CA GLU A 310 17.67 -4.18 -7.93
C GLU A 310 17.15 -3.31 -9.09
N SER A 311 16.75 -3.93 -10.20
CA SER A 311 16.18 -3.21 -11.34
C SER A 311 14.86 -2.50 -11.01
N THR A 312 14.05 -3.05 -10.10
CA THR A 312 12.83 -2.39 -9.63
C THR A 312 13.16 -1.19 -8.77
N LYS A 313 14.16 -1.29 -7.89
CA LYS A 313 14.63 -0.18 -7.07
C LYS A 313 15.12 0.98 -7.93
N GLN A 314 15.98 0.70 -8.90
CA GLN A 314 16.48 1.69 -9.87
C GLN A 314 15.33 2.38 -10.61
N HIS A 315 14.34 1.62 -11.07
CA HIS A 315 13.14 2.19 -11.70
C HIS A 315 12.37 3.16 -10.79
N PHE A 316 12.27 2.88 -9.49
CA PHE A 316 11.60 3.79 -8.55
C PHE A 316 12.43 5.03 -8.25
N GLU A 317 13.75 4.90 -8.15
CA GLU A 317 14.68 6.04 -7.98
C GLU A 317 14.64 6.98 -9.19
N GLU A 318 14.74 6.45 -10.41
CA GLU A 318 14.61 7.23 -11.65
C GLU A 318 13.27 7.96 -11.75
N LYS A 319 12.16 7.28 -11.38
CA LYS A 319 10.84 7.91 -11.39
C LYS A 319 10.74 9.03 -10.35
N LYS A 320 11.31 8.85 -9.17
CA LYS A 320 11.34 9.86 -8.11
C LYS A 320 12.10 11.11 -8.55
N GLU A 321 13.29 10.94 -9.14
CA GLU A 321 14.09 12.04 -9.68
C GLU A 321 13.36 12.81 -10.79
N ALA A 322 12.70 12.09 -11.71
CA ALA A 322 11.92 12.70 -12.78
C ALA A 322 10.74 13.53 -12.25
N LEU A 323 10.04 13.03 -11.22
CA LEU A 323 8.92 13.74 -10.59
C LEU A 323 9.39 14.98 -9.82
N GLN A 324 10.49 14.87 -9.08
CA GLN A 324 11.08 16.01 -8.38
C GLN A 324 11.49 17.11 -9.37
N SER A 325 12.14 16.73 -10.47
CA SER A 325 12.53 17.67 -11.53
C SER A 325 11.32 18.37 -12.14
N ALA A 326 10.24 17.63 -12.44
CA ALA A 326 9.02 18.21 -12.99
C ALA A 326 8.31 19.17 -12.01
N MET A 327 8.32 18.87 -10.71
CA MET A 327 7.77 19.75 -9.68
C MET A 327 8.58 21.04 -9.50
N GLU A 328 9.91 20.96 -9.58
CA GLU A 328 10.79 22.13 -9.54
C GLU A 328 10.54 23.04 -10.74
N GLU A 329 10.42 22.49 -11.95
CA GLU A 329 10.09 23.24 -13.17
C GLU A 329 8.74 23.96 -13.06
N LEU A 330 7.69 23.27 -12.60
CA LEU A 330 6.36 23.87 -12.38
C LEU A 330 6.41 25.02 -11.36
N SER A 331 7.11 24.82 -10.24
CA SER A 331 7.26 25.88 -9.23
C SER A 331 8.01 27.09 -9.77
N ALA A 332 9.01 26.88 -10.64
CA ALA A 332 9.73 27.97 -11.29
C ALA A 332 8.84 28.72 -12.29
N GLU A 333 8.00 28.02 -13.06
CA GLU A 333 7.03 28.64 -13.96
C GLU A 333 5.97 29.45 -13.20
N GLU A 334 5.45 28.95 -12.08
CA GLU A 334 4.51 29.69 -11.23
C GLU A 334 5.15 30.96 -10.65
N VAL A 335 6.40 30.88 -10.18
CA VAL A 335 7.15 32.06 -9.72
C VAL A 335 7.36 33.07 -10.86
N VAL A 336 7.68 32.61 -12.07
CA VAL A 336 7.81 33.49 -13.24
C VAL A 336 6.46 34.14 -13.58
N MET A 337 5.36 33.40 -13.56
CA MET A 337 4.01 33.94 -13.80
C MET A 337 3.63 35.02 -12.78
N VAL A 338 3.85 34.77 -11.49
CA VAL A 338 3.59 35.76 -10.42
C VAL A 338 4.45 37.01 -10.61
N VAL A 339 5.74 36.86 -10.94
CA VAL A 339 6.63 38.00 -11.22
C VAL A 339 6.16 38.77 -12.46
N THR A 340 5.69 38.09 -13.51
CA THR A 340 5.17 38.79 -14.70
C THR A 340 3.89 39.58 -14.43
N GLU A 341 2.96 39.05 -13.63
CA GLU A 341 1.74 39.76 -13.23
C GLU A 341 2.06 40.99 -12.34
N GLU A 342 3.04 40.90 -11.43
CA GLU A 342 3.52 42.05 -10.65
C GLU A 342 4.18 43.12 -11.53
N THR A 343 4.96 42.74 -12.54
CA THR A 343 5.58 43.72 -13.47
C THR A 343 4.59 44.36 -14.46
N GLU A 344 3.49 43.69 -14.81
CA GLU A 344 2.41 44.28 -15.61
C GLU A 344 1.53 45.23 -14.80
N THR A 345 1.35 44.98 -13.49
CA THR A 345 0.57 45.86 -12.61
C THR A 345 1.35 47.12 -12.20
N GLU A 346 2.67 47.07 -12.06
CA GLU A 346 3.50 48.27 -11.80
C GLU A 346 3.59 49.23 -13.00
N ASN A 347 3.41 48.77 -14.24
CA ASN A 347 3.48 49.63 -15.44
C ASN A 347 2.19 50.41 -15.78
N THR A 348 1.15 50.31 -14.94
CA THR A 348 -0.15 50.98 -15.18
C THR A 348 -0.35 52.28 -14.39
N TRP A 349 0.63 52.70 -13.56
CA TRP A 349 0.53 53.90 -12.73
C TRP A 349 1.35 55.12 -13.20
N ASP A 350 2.04 55.03 -14.35
CA ASP A 350 2.87 56.11 -14.90
C ASP A 350 2.32 56.75 -16.20
N GLN A 351 1.02 56.61 -16.48
CA GLN A 351 0.34 57.29 -17.59
C GLN A 351 -0.96 57.98 -17.17
N GLU A 352 -0.87 59.05 -16.38
CA GLU A 352 -1.87 60.13 -16.33
C GLU A 352 -1.23 61.52 -16.44
#